data_AF-A0A3M9ZGV2-F1
#
_entry.id   AF-A0A3M9ZGV2-F1
#
_cell.length_a   1.000
_cell.length_b   1.000
_cell.length_c   1.000
_cell.angle_alpha   90.00
_cell.angle_beta   90.00
_cell.angle_gamma   90.00
#
_symmetry.space_group_name_H-M   'P 1'
#
loop_
_entity.id
_entity.type
_entity.pdbx_description
1 polymer ?
#
loop_
_entity_poly.entity_id
_entity_poly.type
_entity_poly.pdbx_seq_one_letter_code
_entity_poly.pdbx_strand_id
1 'polypeptide(L)'
;MRRGSQGRGGAFVEERISGTGRFSIRRGRSMGDHLDMVADCRGEYAKMVTSIERLRMGAPARDGHGGTGGRPLAITYPEVGNLERFVDAMFDAKEPFRLWDPKMLRKRGQYSVPAVDLHGGSIINFEITPHMMRIYLGQESRGSAVLRLLANLQAHHSAQAECADLE
;
A
#
# COMPACT_ATOMS: atom_id res chain seq x y z
N MET A 1 -0.97 3.99 -19.97
CA MET A 1 0.04 4.34 -21.00
C MET A 1 0.18 5.87 -21.00
N ARG A 2 1.13 6.43 -20.25
CA ARG A 2 1.41 7.88 -20.28
C ARG A 2 2.41 8.15 -21.40
N ARG A 3 2.03 8.98 -22.39
CA ARG A 3 2.96 9.43 -23.44
C ARG A 3 3.73 10.63 -22.92
N GLY A 4 5.06 10.56 -22.92
CA GLY A 4 5.92 11.73 -22.75
C GLY A 4 5.64 12.80 -23.81
N SER A 5 6.04 14.03 -23.52
CA SER A 5 5.68 15.25 -24.26
C SER A 5 5.76 15.10 -25.78
N GLN A 6 4.68 15.45 -26.48
CA GLN A 6 4.62 15.39 -27.94
C GLN A 6 5.36 16.57 -28.55
N GLY A 7 6.60 16.33 -28.97
CA GLY A 7 7.32 17.14 -29.95
C GLY A 7 7.54 16.34 -31.23
N ARG A 8 7.15 16.90 -32.38
CA ARG A 8 7.34 16.33 -33.73
C ARG A 8 8.73 15.70 -33.91
N GLY A 9 8.79 14.39 -34.16
CA GLY A 9 10.05 13.67 -34.43
C GLY A 9 11.04 13.62 -33.26
N GLY A 10 10.63 14.05 -32.07
CA GLY A 10 11.47 14.22 -30.88
C GLY A 10 11.80 12.91 -30.17
N ALA A 11 12.85 12.96 -29.36
CA ALA A 11 13.24 11.87 -28.49
C ALA A 11 12.04 11.46 -27.63
N PHE A 12 11.71 10.17 -27.64
CA PHE A 12 10.66 9.60 -26.83
C PHE A 12 11.21 8.35 -26.15
N VAL A 13 10.58 7.96 -25.04
CA VAL A 13 10.86 6.71 -24.35
C VAL A 13 9.54 5.99 -24.05
N GLU A 14 9.50 4.71 -24.38
CA GLU A 14 8.43 3.78 -24.04
C GLU A 14 8.99 2.75 -23.05
N GLU A 15 8.43 2.68 -21.86
CA GLU A 15 8.92 1.79 -20.80
C GLU A 15 7.88 0.77 -20.35
N ARG A 16 8.40 -0.33 -19.82
CA ARG A 16 7.64 -1.29 -19.02
C ARG A 16 8.10 -1.20 -17.58
N ILE A 17 7.13 -1.09 -16.67
CA ILE A 17 7.34 -1.18 -15.23
C ILE A 17 6.82 -2.55 -14.76
N SER A 18 7.61 -3.31 -14.00
CA SER A 18 7.14 -4.56 -13.37
C SER A 18 6.51 -4.30 -12.00
N GLY A 19 5.74 -5.26 -11.49
CA GLY A 19 5.24 -5.24 -10.10
C GLY A 19 6.34 -5.28 -9.03
N THR A 20 7.59 -5.52 -9.43
CA THR A 20 8.79 -5.46 -8.55
C THR A 20 9.51 -4.11 -8.62
N GLY A 21 8.96 -3.12 -9.34
CA GLY A 21 9.56 -1.79 -9.49
C GLY A 21 10.71 -1.72 -10.51
N ARG A 22 10.89 -2.74 -11.37
CA ARG A 22 11.90 -2.72 -12.43
C ARG A 22 11.40 -1.92 -13.63
N PHE A 23 12.17 -0.92 -14.03
CA PHE A 23 11.96 -0.16 -15.26
C PHE A 23 12.74 -0.77 -16.41
N SER A 24 12.15 -0.83 -17.59
CA SER A 24 12.84 -1.32 -18.79
C SER A 24 12.38 -0.56 -20.01
N ILE A 25 13.35 0.01 -20.72
CA ILE A 25 13.13 0.72 -21.96
C ILE A 25 12.77 -0.32 -23.04
N ARG A 26 11.57 -0.18 -23.62
CA ARG A 26 11.13 -1.00 -24.77
C ARG A 26 11.54 -0.35 -26.08
N ARG A 27 11.40 0.97 -26.18
CA ARG A 27 11.72 1.79 -27.36
C ARG A 27 12.11 3.19 -26.90
N GLY A 28 12.97 3.86 -27.66
CA GLY A 28 13.35 5.23 -27.40
C GLY A 28 14.85 5.48 -27.52
N ARG A 29 15.22 6.77 -27.48
CA ARG A 29 16.62 7.22 -27.63
C ARG A 29 17.05 8.28 -26.61
N SER A 30 16.20 8.61 -25.64
CA SER A 30 16.52 9.61 -24.61
C SER A 30 16.78 8.92 -23.27
N MET A 31 18.02 8.93 -22.80
CA MET A 31 18.29 8.53 -21.41
C MET A 31 17.72 9.54 -20.41
N GLY A 32 17.64 10.83 -20.79
CA GLY A 32 17.05 11.88 -19.97
C GLY A 32 15.59 11.58 -19.61
N ASP A 33 14.76 11.28 -20.62
CA ASP A 33 13.33 10.98 -20.40
C ASP A 33 13.13 9.75 -19.51
N HIS A 34 14.03 8.75 -19.60
CA HIS A 34 14.01 7.58 -18.71
C HIS A 34 14.25 7.99 -17.25
N LEU A 35 15.29 8.80 -17.01
CA LEU A 35 15.64 9.26 -15.67
C LEU A 35 14.54 10.14 -15.07
N ASP A 36 13.94 11.02 -15.88
CA ASP A 36 12.82 11.87 -15.47
C ASP A 36 11.60 11.01 -15.07
N MET A 37 11.26 10.01 -15.87
CA MET A 37 10.15 9.09 -15.59
C MET A 37 10.36 8.27 -14.32
N VAL A 38 11.59 7.80 -14.07
CA VAL A 38 11.95 7.12 -12.81
C VAL A 38 11.86 8.08 -11.63
N ALA A 39 12.35 9.32 -11.77
CA ALA A 39 12.29 10.33 -10.73
C ALA A 39 10.84 10.70 -10.37
N ASP A 40 9.98 10.88 -11.37
CA ASP A 40 8.56 11.15 -11.20
C ASP A 40 7.85 10.01 -10.47
N CYS A 41 8.05 8.77 -10.90
CA CYS A 41 7.43 7.61 -10.26
C CYS A 41 7.88 7.46 -8.80
N ARG A 42 9.18 7.68 -8.52
CA ARG A 42 9.71 7.71 -7.16
C ARG A 42 9.08 8.84 -6.34
N GLY A 43 8.89 10.02 -6.93
CA GLY A 43 8.25 11.16 -6.29
C GLY A 43 6.80 10.88 -5.90
N GLU A 44 6.00 10.31 -6.81
CA GLU A 44 4.60 9.92 -6.54
C GLU A 44 4.52 8.84 -5.47
N TYR A 45 5.39 7.83 -5.53
CA TYR A 45 5.47 6.81 -4.48
C TYR A 45 5.80 7.40 -3.11
N ALA A 46 6.78 8.31 -3.04
CA ALA A 46 7.15 8.98 -1.80
C ALA A 46 5.98 9.80 -1.22
N LYS A 47 5.24 10.52 -2.08
CA LYS A 47 4.03 11.25 -1.66
C LYS A 47 2.99 10.32 -1.03
N MET A 48 2.69 9.19 -1.67
CA MET A 48 1.74 8.21 -1.13
C MET A 48 2.19 7.67 0.23
N VAL A 49 3.47 7.30 0.36
CA VAL A 49 4.03 6.82 1.64
C VAL A 49 3.86 7.88 2.73
N THR A 50 4.28 9.13 2.46
CA THR A 50 4.18 10.21 3.44
C THR A 50 2.73 10.55 3.80
N SER A 51 1.80 10.48 2.85
CA SER A 51 0.37 10.69 3.12
C SER A 51 -0.18 9.64 4.09
N ILE A 52 0.16 8.36 3.90
CA ILE A 52 -0.22 7.27 4.80
C ILE A 52 0.40 7.47 6.20
N GLU A 53 1.69 7.82 6.26
CA GLU A 53 2.41 7.94 7.54
C GLU A 53 1.89 9.09 8.41
N ARG A 54 1.26 10.10 7.82
CA ARG A 54 0.57 11.17 8.56
C ARG A 54 -0.67 10.68 9.33
N LEU A 55 -1.19 9.50 8.99
CA LEU A 55 -2.38 8.91 9.62
C LEU A 55 -2.04 8.02 10.82
N ARG A 56 -0.74 7.82 11.12
CA ARG A 56 -0.27 7.01 12.27
C ARG A 56 -0.95 7.42 13.57
N MET A 57 -1.30 6.43 14.37
CA MET A 57 -1.85 6.63 15.71
C MET A 57 -0.78 7.26 16.60
N GLY A 58 -1.13 8.35 17.27
CA GLY A 58 -0.18 9.12 18.07
C GLY A 58 0.62 10.16 17.28
N ALA A 59 0.28 10.43 16.00
CA ALA A 59 0.82 11.57 15.28
C ALA A 59 0.36 12.89 15.93
N PRO A 60 1.16 13.96 15.97
CA PRO A 60 0.74 15.23 16.55
C PRO A 60 -0.52 15.78 15.85
N ALA A 61 -1.53 16.18 16.62
CA ALA A 61 -2.74 16.80 16.08
C ALA A 61 -2.39 18.09 15.33
N ARG A 62 -3.01 18.32 14.16
CA ARG A 62 -2.73 19.50 13.30
C ARG A 62 -3.18 20.83 13.92
N ASP A 63 -3.99 20.78 14.98
CA ASP A 63 -4.78 21.94 15.44
C ASP A 63 -4.30 22.52 16.79
N GLY A 64 -3.08 22.20 17.23
CA GLY A 64 -2.44 22.85 18.39
C GLY A 64 -3.06 22.53 19.76
N HIS A 65 -4.12 21.75 19.80
CA HIS A 65 -4.68 21.18 21.03
C HIS A 65 -3.93 19.87 21.29
N GLY A 66 -3.34 19.72 22.49
CA GLY A 66 -2.39 18.66 22.85
C GLY A 66 -2.91 17.22 22.87
N GLY A 67 -3.74 16.82 21.90
CA GLY A 67 -4.18 15.45 21.66
C GLY A 67 -3.24 14.70 20.72
N THR A 68 -3.18 13.39 20.91
CA THR A 68 -2.64 12.44 19.94
C THR A 68 -3.63 12.31 18.77
N GLY A 69 -3.20 12.70 17.58
CA GLY A 69 -3.91 12.49 16.32
C GLY A 69 -3.66 11.10 15.73
N GLY A 70 -4.27 10.85 14.58
CA GLY A 70 -4.23 9.56 13.87
C GLY A 70 -5.62 9.04 13.58
N ARG A 71 -5.77 8.31 12.47
CA ARG A 71 -7.03 7.69 12.08
C ARG A 71 -6.75 6.38 11.35
N PRO A 72 -7.65 5.39 11.43
CA PRO A 72 -7.51 4.17 10.64
C PRO A 72 -7.53 4.49 9.15
N LEU A 73 -6.71 3.78 8.38
CA LEU A 73 -6.89 3.71 6.93
C LEU A 73 -7.96 2.67 6.60
N ALA A 74 -8.75 2.93 5.57
CA ALA A 74 -9.73 1.96 5.07
C ALA A 74 -9.31 1.42 3.70
N ILE A 75 -9.29 0.09 3.57
CA ILE A 75 -9.21 -0.58 2.27
C ILE A 75 -10.53 -1.32 2.03
N THR A 76 -11.17 -1.06 0.90
CA THR A 76 -12.37 -1.76 0.44
C THR A 76 -12.01 -2.73 -0.67
N TYR A 77 -12.71 -3.86 -0.73
CA TYR A 77 -12.52 -4.89 -1.75
C TYR A 77 -13.84 -5.65 -1.99
N PRO A 78 -14.00 -6.33 -3.13
CA PRO A 78 -15.14 -7.22 -3.36
C PRO A 78 -15.27 -8.29 -2.28
N GLU A 79 -16.49 -8.81 -2.10
CA GLU A 79 -16.77 -9.74 -1.01
C GLU A 79 -15.87 -10.99 -1.03
N VAL A 80 -15.28 -11.28 0.12
CA VAL A 80 -14.49 -12.47 0.37
C VAL A 80 -15.40 -13.61 0.82
N GLY A 81 -15.56 -14.64 -0.02
CA GLY A 81 -16.44 -15.77 0.28
C GLY A 81 -16.01 -16.63 1.48
N ASN A 82 -14.70 -16.79 1.72
CA ASN A 82 -14.17 -17.46 2.92
C ASN A 82 -13.19 -16.53 3.64
N LEU A 83 -13.75 -15.75 4.58
CA LEU A 83 -12.99 -14.75 5.34
C LEU A 83 -11.85 -15.37 6.16
N GLU A 84 -12.09 -16.55 6.76
CA GLU A 84 -11.07 -17.24 7.55
C GLU A 84 -9.84 -17.56 6.72
N ARG A 85 -10.03 -18.22 5.57
CA ARG A 85 -8.93 -18.58 4.67
C ARG A 85 -8.21 -17.35 4.14
N PHE A 86 -8.93 -16.26 3.88
CA PHE A 86 -8.36 -15.01 3.43
C PHE A 86 -7.45 -14.38 4.49
N VAL A 87 -7.90 -14.34 5.74
CA VAL A 87 -7.10 -13.82 6.86
C VAL A 87 -5.90 -14.74 7.09
N ASP A 88 -6.09 -16.06 7.15
CA ASP A 88 -4.99 -17.01 7.35
C ASP A 88 -3.92 -16.86 6.25
N ALA A 89 -4.32 -16.70 4.98
CA ALA A 89 -3.38 -16.49 3.87
C ALA A 89 -2.66 -15.14 3.90
N MET A 90 -3.24 -14.13 4.57
CA MET A 90 -2.64 -12.80 4.69
C MET A 90 -1.59 -12.73 5.81
N PHE A 91 -1.78 -13.51 6.88
CA PHE A 91 -0.97 -13.44 8.10
C PHE A 91 -0.10 -14.68 8.37
N ASP A 92 0.18 -15.48 7.34
CA ASP A 92 0.97 -16.73 7.43
C ASP A 92 2.49 -16.53 7.43
N ALA A 93 2.97 -15.28 7.55
CA ALA A 93 4.37 -14.88 7.50
C ALA A 93 5.08 -15.15 6.14
N LYS A 94 4.37 -15.51 5.07
CA LYS A 94 4.96 -15.81 3.75
C LYS A 94 4.67 -14.71 2.73
N GLU A 95 5.27 -14.87 1.55
CA GLU A 95 4.92 -14.07 0.38
C GLU A 95 3.44 -14.25 0.02
N PRO A 96 2.74 -13.18 -0.41
CA PRO A 96 3.29 -11.87 -0.77
C PRO A 96 3.27 -10.85 0.37
N PHE A 97 2.56 -11.12 1.48
CA PHE A 97 2.22 -10.13 2.49
C PHE A 97 3.27 -9.98 3.59
N ARG A 98 3.95 -11.08 3.97
CA ARG A 98 4.95 -11.11 5.04
C ARG A 98 4.45 -10.45 6.33
N LEU A 99 3.17 -10.60 6.62
CA LEU A 99 2.55 -10.21 7.89
C LEU A 99 2.48 -11.46 8.76
N TRP A 100 2.83 -11.33 10.03
CA TRP A 100 2.71 -12.42 10.98
C TRP A 100 1.76 -12.03 12.11
N ASP A 101 0.77 -12.88 12.36
CA ASP A 101 -0.13 -12.72 13.49
C ASP A 101 0.18 -13.72 14.61
N PRO A 102 0.66 -13.26 15.78
CA PRO A 102 0.84 -14.13 16.93
C PRO A 102 -0.46 -14.37 17.73
N LYS A 103 -1.53 -13.56 17.58
CA LYS A 103 -2.70 -13.52 18.48
C LYS A 103 -4.00 -13.01 17.80
N MET A 104 -4.50 -13.75 16.81
CA MET A 104 -5.76 -13.42 16.12
C MET A 104 -6.99 -13.49 17.03
N LEU A 105 -7.81 -12.43 17.07
CA LEU A 105 -9.12 -12.44 17.73
C LEU A 105 -10.24 -12.58 16.69
N ARG A 106 -11.05 -13.63 16.84
CA ARG A 106 -12.19 -13.92 15.97
C ARG A 106 -13.50 -13.53 16.64
N LYS A 107 -14.32 -12.71 15.97
CA LYS A 107 -15.72 -12.43 16.31
C LYS A 107 -16.60 -12.80 15.10
N ARG A 108 -17.90 -13.03 15.30
CA ARG A 108 -18.80 -13.44 14.20
C ARG A 108 -18.73 -12.44 13.03
N GLY A 109 -18.13 -12.86 11.92
CA GLY A 109 -18.00 -12.06 10.69
C GLY A 109 -16.88 -11.02 10.69
N GLN A 110 -16.00 -11.00 11.70
CA GLN A 110 -14.92 -10.02 11.81
C GLN A 110 -13.68 -10.60 12.48
N TYR A 111 -12.51 -10.18 12.01
CA TYR A 111 -11.22 -10.50 12.59
C TYR A 111 -10.53 -9.23 13.10
N SER A 112 -9.95 -9.30 14.29
CA SER A 112 -9.04 -8.28 14.80
C SER A 112 -7.65 -8.89 14.94
N VAL A 113 -6.69 -8.35 14.22
CA VAL A 113 -5.37 -8.96 14.02
C VAL A 113 -4.27 -7.96 14.39
N PRO A 114 -3.58 -8.15 15.53
CA PRO A 114 -2.37 -7.40 15.85
C PRO A 114 -1.16 -8.05 15.17
N ALA A 115 -0.86 -7.64 13.94
CA ALA A 115 0.20 -8.26 13.15
C ALA A 115 1.53 -7.51 13.20
N VAL A 116 2.59 -8.23 12.87
CA VAL A 116 3.95 -7.70 12.67
C VAL A 116 4.26 -7.69 11.18
N ASP A 117 4.64 -6.53 10.61
CA ASP A 117 5.22 -6.46 9.27
C ASP A 117 6.66 -6.97 9.31
N LEU A 118 6.92 -8.16 8.78
CA LEU A 118 8.24 -8.78 8.81
C LEU A 118 9.27 -8.07 7.92
N HIS A 119 8.87 -7.12 7.09
CA HIS A 119 9.81 -6.27 6.36
C HIS A 119 10.41 -5.15 7.23
N GLY A 120 9.68 -4.70 8.26
CA GLY A 120 10.10 -3.59 9.12
C GLY A 120 10.13 -3.86 10.62
N GLY A 121 9.56 -4.97 11.06
CA GLY A 121 9.40 -5.30 12.48
C GLY A 121 8.34 -4.46 13.21
N SER A 122 7.62 -3.57 12.51
CA SER A 122 6.61 -2.70 13.13
C SER A 122 5.29 -3.43 13.32
N ILE A 123 4.61 -3.15 14.44
CA ILE A 123 3.26 -3.65 14.71
C ILE A 123 2.23 -2.84 13.91
N ILE A 124 1.28 -3.53 13.30
CA ILE A 124 0.14 -2.96 12.57
C ILE A 124 -1.10 -3.71 13.00
N ASN A 125 -2.14 -2.99 13.43
CA ASN A 125 -3.39 -3.63 13.82
C ASN A 125 -4.40 -3.57 12.67
N PHE A 126 -5.14 -4.65 12.50
CA PHE A 126 -6.16 -4.77 11.47
C PHE A 126 -7.51 -5.10 12.08
N GLU A 127 -8.56 -4.57 11.47
CA GLU A 127 -9.92 -5.07 11.61
C GLU A 127 -10.43 -5.47 10.24
N ILE A 128 -10.84 -6.71 10.04
CA ILE A 128 -11.11 -7.29 8.72
C ILE A 128 -12.52 -7.86 8.71
N THR A 129 -13.26 -7.51 7.66
CA THR A 129 -14.60 -8.00 7.34
C THR A 129 -14.60 -8.57 5.91
N PRO A 130 -15.69 -9.20 5.45
CA PRO A 130 -15.75 -9.72 4.09
C PRO A 130 -15.59 -8.68 2.97
N HIS A 131 -15.84 -7.40 3.24
CA HIS A 131 -15.90 -6.34 2.21
C HIS A 131 -14.91 -5.19 2.45
N MET A 132 -14.30 -5.14 3.63
CA MET A 132 -13.32 -4.09 3.94
C MET A 132 -12.38 -4.50 5.07
N MET A 133 -11.26 -3.80 5.15
CA MET A 133 -10.40 -3.78 6.32
C MET A 133 -10.06 -2.37 6.77
N ARG A 134 -9.84 -2.22 8.07
CA ARG A 134 -9.26 -1.03 8.68
C ARG A 134 -7.87 -1.34 9.16
N ILE A 135 -6.95 -0.40 8.96
CA ILE A 135 -5.55 -0.53 9.30
C ILE A 135 -5.17 0.59 10.25
N TYR A 136 -4.65 0.22 11.42
CA TYR A 136 -4.18 1.14 12.44
C TYR A 136 -2.66 1.06 12.49
N LEU A 137 -2.01 2.10 11.97
CA LEU A 137 -0.56 2.20 11.96
C LEU A 137 -0.05 2.72 13.30
N GLY A 138 0.92 2.02 13.89
CA GLY A 138 1.68 2.54 15.03
C GLY A 138 2.66 3.65 14.60
N GLN A 139 3.25 4.33 15.58
CA GLN A 139 4.19 5.44 15.33
C GLN A 139 5.41 5.02 14.49
N GLU A 140 5.86 3.77 14.64
CA GLU A 140 7.01 3.20 13.92
C GLU A 140 6.63 2.53 12.58
N SER A 141 5.35 2.46 12.21
CA SER A 141 4.89 1.70 11.05
C SER A 141 5.08 2.47 9.75
N ARG A 142 5.84 1.90 8.80
CA ARG A 142 6.12 2.54 7.50
C ARG A 142 4.91 2.49 6.57
N GLY A 143 4.61 3.59 5.89
CA GLY A 143 3.47 3.67 4.96
C GLY A 143 3.59 2.71 3.77
N SER A 144 4.83 2.34 3.43
CA SER A 144 5.13 1.32 2.43
C SER A 144 4.57 -0.06 2.77
N ALA A 145 4.29 -0.37 4.04
CA ALA A 145 3.62 -1.61 4.43
C ALA A 145 2.18 -1.65 3.90
N VAL A 146 1.45 -0.54 4.02
CA VAL A 146 0.08 -0.43 3.50
C VAL A 146 0.06 -0.46 1.98
N LEU A 147 0.99 0.22 1.32
CA LEU A 147 1.08 0.20 -0.15
C LEU A 147 1.41 -1.20 -0.69
N ARG A 148 2.31 -1.94 -0.03
CA ARG A 148 2.59 -3.34 -0.38
C ARG A 148 1.35 -4.22 -0.20
N LEU A 149 0.66 -4.07 0.93
CA LEU A 149 -0.59 -4.79 1.19
C LEU A 149 -1.64 -4.50 0.09
N LEU A 150 -1.86 -3.23 -0.23
CA LEU A 150 -2.81 -2.83 -1.27
C LEU A 150 -2.43 -3.41 -2.64
N ALA A 151 -1.16 -3.29 -3.04
CA ALA A 151 -0.68 -3.83 -4.31
C ALA A 151 -0.85 -5.36 -4.40
N ASN A 152 -0.58 -6.07 -3.29
CA ASN A 152 -0.76 -7.52 -3.22
C ASN A 152 -2.24 -7.93 -3.23
N LEU A 153 -3.12 -7.18 -2.56
CA LEU A 153 -4.56 -7.38 -2.65
C LEU A 153 -5.05 -7.19 -4.09
N GLN A 154 -4.57 -6.15 -4.77
CA GLN A 154 -4.89 -5.87 -6.17
C GLN A 154 -4.41 -6.98 -7.11
N ALA A 155 -3.21 -7.53 -6.86
CA ALA A 155 -2.62 -8.55 -7.70
C ALA A 155 -3.20 -9.96 -7.47
N HIS A 156 -3.53 -10.31 -6.23
CA HIS A 156 -3.87 -11.69 -5.85
C HIS A 156 -5.33 -11.91 -5.48
N HIS A 157 -6.06 -10.86 -5.10
CA HIS A 157 -7.47 -10.98 -4.73
C HIS A 157 -8.39 -10.29 -5.73
N SER A 158 -8.28 -8.96 -5.88
CA SER A 158 -9.07 -8.21 -6.85
C SER A 158 -8.43 -6.86 -7.16
N ALA A 159 -8.29 -6.57 -8.46
CA ALA A 159 -7.81 -5.28 -8.95
C ALA A 159 -8.70 -4.08 -8.55
N GLN A 160 -9.91 -4.33 -8.05
CA GLN A 160 -10.84 -3.31 -7.52
C GLN A 160 -10.59 -2.96 -6.05
N ALA A 161 -9.56 -3.54 -5.42
CA ALA A 161 -9.19 -3.14 -4.07
C ALA A 161 -8.68 -1.70 -4.06
N GLU A 162 -9.24 -0.86 -3.18
CA GLU A 162 -9.00 0.58 -3.15
C GLU A 162 -8.78 1.06 -1.71
N CYS A 163 -7.93 2.07 -1.55
CA CYS A 163 -7.71 2.72 -0.27
C CYS A 163 -8.22 4.16 -0.33
N ALA A 164 -9.25 4.47 0.47
CA ALA A 164 -9.93 5.76 0.45
C ALA A 164 -9.04 6.95 0.86
N ASP A 165 -7.91 6.68 1.51
CA ASP A 165 -6.98 7.67 2.04
C ASP A 165 -5.80 7.98 1.07
N LEU A 166 -5.82 7.43 -0.14
CA LEU A 166 -4.77 7.61 -1.16
C LEU A 166 -5.12 8.61 -2.28
N GLU A 167 -6.20 9.38 -2.12
CA GLU A 167 -6.62 10.44 -3.07
C GLU A 167 -5.86 11.77 -2.89
#